data_AF-A0A5E4FTV9-F1
#
_entry.id   AF-A0A5E4FTV9-F1
#
_cell.length_a   1.000
_cell.length_b   1.000
_cell.length_c   1.000
_cell.angle_alpha   90.00
_cell.angle_beta   90.00
_cell.angle_gamma   90.00
#
_symmetry.space_group_name_H-M   'P 1'
#
loop_
_entity.id
_entity.type
_entity.pdbx_description
1 polymer ?
#
loop_
_entity_poly.entity_id
_entity_poly.type
_entity_poly.pdbx_seq_one_letter_code
_entity_poly.pdbx_strand_id
1 'polypeptide(L)'
;RLWAAARSTTLPWWKAEMDNIMEIFAPAHAWLQNKPAIHWSRLHFTTGAKCDILLNNLCECFNSAILEARDKPIITMVERIRTYLMLRIIEKNLKESGSCIAQNASGN
;
A
#
# COMPACT_ATOMS: atom_id res chain seq x y z
N ARG A 1 2.96 15.21 7.83
CA ARG A 1 4.42 15.35 8.03
C ARG A 1 5.15 14.01 7.92
N LEU A 2 4.87 13.04 8.80
CA LEU A 2 5.37 11.65 8.67
C LEU A 2 5.30 11.07 7.24
N TRP A 3 4.14 11.17 6.58
CA TRP A 3 3.96 10.67 5.21
C TRP A 3 4.82 11.39 4.16
N ALA A 4 5.19 12.66 4.38
CA ALA A 4 6.09 13.38 3.51
C ALA A 4 7.54 12.89 3.68
N ALA A 5 7.97 12.60 4.92
CA ALA A 5 9.27 11.95 5.18
C ALA A 5 9.30 10.54 4.59
N ALA A 6 8.21 9.77 4.77
CA ALA A 6 8.09 8.42 4.22
C ALA A 6 8.16 8.40 2.67
N ARG A 7 7.58 9.39 1.99
CA ARG A 7 7.57 9.50 0.52
C ARG A 7 8.77 10.21 -0.08
N SER A 8 9.59 10.89 0.73
CA SER A 8 10.75 11.63 0.23
C SER A 8 11.68 10.69 -0.53
N THR A 9 12.12 11.13 -1.71
CA THR A 9 12.99 10.37 -2.62
C THR A 9 14.45 10.82 -2.55
N THR A 10 14.74 11.91 -1.85
CA THR A 10 16.06 12.52 -1.76
C THR A 10 16.38 12.90 -0.31
N LEU A 11 17.66 12.78 0.05
CA LEU A 11 18.14 13.00 1.42
C LEU A 11 17.87 14.41 1.97
N PRO A 12 18.04 15.51 1.22
CA PRO A 12 17.78 16.84 1.75
C PRO A 12 16.33 17.04 2.18
N TRP A 13 15.38 16.56 1.36
CA TRP A 13 13.95 16.65 1.63
C TRP A 13 13.54 15.77 2.82
N TRP A 14 14.10 14.57 2.90
CA TRP A 14 13.86 13.68 4.04
C TRP A 14 14.33 14.30 5.36
N LYS A 15 15.54 14.87 5.38
CA LYS A 15 16.11 15.53 6.58
C LYS A 15 15.26 16.71 7.02
N ALA A 16 14.92 17.61 6.09
CA ALA A 16 14.08 18.76 6.38
C ALA A 16 12.75 18.32 7.01
N GLU A 17 12.13 17.25 6.50
CA GLU A 17 10.86 16.77 7.03
C GLU A 17 11.00 16.07 8.39
N MET A 18 12.13 15.40 8.66
CA MET A 18 12.45 14.86 9.99
C MET A 18 12.69 15.96 11.03
N ASP A 19 13.36 17.05 10.65
CA ASP A 19 13.56 18.22 11.50
C ASP A 19 12.21 18.89 11.84
N ASN A 20 11.31 19.01 10.85
CA ASN A 20 9.94 19.48 11.08
C ASN A 20 9.17 18.56 12.05
N ILE A 21 9.34 17.24 11.97
CA ILE A 21 8.70 16.30 12.91
C ILE A 21 9.27 16.49 14.32
N MET A 22 10.56 16.77 14.46
CA MET A 22 11.20 17.06 15.75
C MET A 22 10.63 18.33 16.39
N GLU A 23 10.44 19.38 15.59
CA GLU A 23 9.87 20.66 16.03
C GLU A 23 8.41 20.51 16.49
N ILE A 24 7.61 19.72 15.76
CA ILE A 24 6.20 19.51 16.07
C ILE A 24 6.01 18.55 17.25
N PHE A 25 6.76 17.44 17.29
CA PHE A 25 6.60 16.41 18.31
C PHE A 25 7.87 15.54 18.47
N ALA A 26 8.75 15.97 19.37
CA ALA A 26 10.01 15.30 19.67
C ALA A 26 9.88 13.79 20.01
N PRO A 27 8.86 13.31 20.75
CA PRO A 27 8.71 11.87 20.99
C PRO A 27 8.45 11.05 19.71
N ALA A 28 7.71 11.56 18.72
CA ALA A 28 7.57 10.85 17.45
C ALA A 28 8.87 10.84 16.65
N HIS A 29 9.63 11.94 16.67
CA HIS A 29 10.95 11.95 16.05
C HIS A 29 11.85 10.85 16.66
N ALA A 30 11.92 10.76 17.99
CA ALA A 30 12.67 9.71 18.67
C ALA A 30 12.16 8.29 18.31
N TRP A 31 10.84 8.10 18.22
CA TRP A 31 10.24 6.82 17.81
C TRP A 31 10.60 6.41 16.37
N LEU A 32 10.72 7.39 15.45
CA LEU A 32 11.14 7.17 14.07
C LEU A 32 12.63 6.90 13.95
N GLN A 33 13.47 7.61 14.72
CA GLN A 33 14.92 7.37 14.76
C GLN A 33 15.26 5.96 15.25
N ASN A 34 14.46 5.42 16.18
CA ASN A 34 14.60 4.05 16.66
C ASN A 34 14.19 2.97 15.62
N LYS A 35 13.58 3.37 14.49
CA LYS A 35 13.12 2.44 13.46
C LYS A 35 13.99 2.54 12.20
N PRO A 36 14.50 1.42 11.68
CA PRO A 36 15.32 1.46 10.46
C PRO A 36 14.55 2.09 9.30
N ALA A 37 15.10 3.19 8.74
CA ALA A 37 14.44 3.96 7.69
C ALA A 37 14.14 3.14 6.42
N ILE A 38 14.90 2.07 6.18
CA ILE A 38 14.65 1.09 5.12
C ILE A 38 13.26 0.42 5.17
N HIS A 39 12.60 0.43 6.33
CA HIS A 39 11.28 -0.20 6.46
C HIS A 39 10.11 0.75 6.16
N TRP A 40 10.33 2.06 6.18
CA TRP A 40 9.23 3.03 6.15
C TRP A 40 9.47 4.28 5.31
N SER A 41 10.71 4.50 4.82
CA SER A 41 11.05 5.63 3.97
C SER A 41 11.57 5.19 2.61
N ARG A 42 10.93 5.72 1.56
CA ARG A 42 11.20 5.42 0.15
C ARG A 42 12.64 5.73 -0.26
N LEU A 43 13.23 6.80 0.25
CA LEU A 43 14.64 7.15 0.05
C LEU A 43 15.58 5.99 0.42
N HIS A 44 15.21 5.20 1.42
CA HIS A 44 16.02 4.14 1.99
C HIS A 44 15.64 2.74 1.47
N PHE A 45 14.68 2.64 0.56
CA PHE A 45 14.33 1.37 -0.07
C PHE A 45 15.39 0.95 -1.09
N THR A 46 15.53 -0.35 -1.30
CA THR A 46 16.43 -0.88 -2.34
C THR A 46 15.96 -0.42 -3.72
N THR A 47 16.89 0.05 -4.55
CA THR A 47 16.63 0.52 -5.92
C THR A 47 16.06 -0.55 -6.86
N GLY A 48 16.18 -1.84 -6.50
CA GLY A 48 15.61 -2.95 -7.27
C GLY A 48 14.08 -3.06 -7.19
N ALA A 49 13.47 -2.62 -6.09
CA ALA A 49 12.02 -2.71 -5.89
C ALA A 49 11.36 -1.34 -6.12
N LYS A 50 10.91 -1.07 -7.34
CA LYS A 50 10.12 0.12 -7.70
C LYS A 50 8.65 -0.03 -7.25
N CYS A 51 8.40 -0.29 -5.98
CA CYS A 51 7.03 -0.32 -5.46
C CYS A 51 6.62 1.08 -5.03
N ASP A 52 5.56 1.65 -5.62
CA ASP A 52 5.00 2.94 -5.19
C ASP A 52 4.04 2.82 -4.00
N ILE A 53 3.74 1.58 -3.60
CA ILE A 53 2.78 1.28 -2.55
C ILE A 53 3.51 1.28 -1.21
N LEU A 54 3.20 2.26 -0.38
CA LEU A 54 3.59 2.25 1.03
C LEU A 54 2.77 1.18 1.74
N LEU A 55 3.47 0.17 2.25
CA LEU A 55 3.00 -1.17 2.63
C LEU A 55 1.73 -1.27 3.50
N ASN A 56 1.29 -0.20 4.18
CA ASN A 56 0.15 -0.28 5.11
C ASN A 56 -1.20 -0.47 4.40
N ASN A 57 -1.48 0.30 3.35
CA ASN A 57 -2.79 0.24 2.69
C ASN A 57 -3.07 -1.15 2.10
N LEU A 58 -2.05 -1.83 1.60
CA LEU A 58 -2.19 -3.18 1.07
C LEU A 58 -2.48 -4.20 2.19
N CYS A 59 -1.76 -4.11 3.30
CA CYS A 59 -1.99 -4.94 4.47
C CYS A 59 -3.39 -4.72 5.05
N GLU A 60 -3.84 -3.47 5.18
CA GLU A 60 -5.18 -3.13 5.66
C GLU A 60 -6.27 -3.68 4.73
N CYS A 61 -6.17 -3.45 3.41
CA CYS A 61 -7.11 -3.99 2.44
C CYS A 61 -7.15 -5.53 2.48
N PHE A 62 -5.99 -6.17 2.56
CA PHE A 62 -5.90 -7.63 2.64
C PHE A 62 -6.50 -8.17 3.94
N ASN A 63 -6.15 -7.58 5.09
CA ASN A 63 -6.65 -7.96 6.39
C ASN A 63 -8.18 -7.87 6.46
N SER A 64 -8.75 -6.78 5.95
CA SER A 64 -10.21 -6.61 5.85
C SER A 64 -10.85 -7.64 4.91
N ALA A 65 -10.20 -7.94 3.77
CA ALA A 65 -10.72 -8.89 2.80
C ALA A 65 -10.80 -10.34 3.33
N ILE A 66 -9.91 -10.72 4.24
CA ILE A 66 -9.85 -12.10 4.76
C ILE A 66 -10.40 -12.25 6.17
N LEU A 67 -10.92 -11.18 6.78
CA LEU A 67 -11.38 -11.16 8.17
C LEU A 67 -12.35 -12.32 8.48
N GLU A 68 -13.38 -12.49 7.65
CA GLU A 68 -14.37 -13.56 7.82
C GLU A 68 -13.86 -14.97 7.50
N ALA A 69 -12.74 -15.07 6.77
CA ALA A 69 -12.14 -16.35 6.42
C ALA A 69 -11.21 -16.87 7.52
N ARG A 70 -10.61 -15.96 8.31
CA ARG A 70 -9.62 -16.29 9.35
C ARG A 70 -10.16 -17.16 10.47
N ASP A 71 -11.44 -17.04 10.80
CA ASP A 71 -12.08 -17.81 11.88
C ASP A 71 -12.55 -19.20 11.43
N LYS A 72 -12.14 -19.66 10.25
CA LYS A 72 -12.56 -20.93 9.67
C LYS A 72 -11.41 -21.96 9.68
N PRO A 73 -11.71 -23.27 9.63
CA PRO A 73 -10.69 -24.30 9.43
C PRO A 73 -9.83 -24.01 8.20
N ILE A 74 -8.56 -24.41 8.22
CA ILE A 74 -7.55 -24.05 7.21
C ILE A 74 -8.01 -24.29 5.76
N ILE A 75 -8.69 -25.43 5.52
CA ILE A 75 -9.22 -25.78 4.19
C ILE A 75 -10.26 -24.75 3.75
N THR A 76 -11.26 -24.49 4.60
CA THR A 76 -12.33 -23.53 4.34
C THR A 76 -11.81 -22.10 4.20
N MET A 77 -10.79 -21.71 4.98
CA MET A 77 -10.15 -20.40 4.88
C MET A 77 -9.50 -20.21 3.50
N VAL A 78 -8.71 -21.19 3.05
CA VAL A 78 -8.02 -21.13 1.75
C VAL A 78 -9.01 -21.14 0.59
N GLU A 79 -10.07 -21.95 0.67
CA GLU A 79 -11.14 -21.97 -0.35
C GLU A 79 -11.88 -20.64 -0.47
N ARG A 80 -12.15 -19.98 0.66
CA ARG A 80 -12.76 -18.65 0.68
C ARG A 80 -11.85 -17.60 0.04
N ILE A 81 -10.56 -17.58 0.41
CA ILE A 81 -9.57 -16.66 -0.18
C ILE A 81 -9.45 -16.90 -1.69
N ARG A 82 -9.36 -18.16 -2.13
CA ARG A 82 -9.30 -18.52 -3.55
C ARG A 82 -10.52 -17.99 -4.32
N THR A 83 -11.72 -18.26 -3.82
CA THR A 83 -12.98 -17.83 -4.46
C THR A 83 -13.08 -16.31 -4.53
N TYR A 84 -12.71 -15.62 -3.45
CA TYR A 84 -12.66 -14.17 -3.40
C TYR A 84 -11.73 -13.58 -4.47
N LEU A 85 -10.51 -14.11 -4.60
CA LEU A 85 -9.54 -13.66 -5.61
C LEU A 85 -10.05 -13.90 -7.04
N MET A 86 -10.66 -15.05 -7.31
CA MET A 86 -11.24 -15.36 -8.62
C MET A 86 -12.33 -14.35 -9.01
N LEU A 87 -13.27 -14.07 -8.10
CA LEU A 87 -14.35 -13.10 -8.35
C LEU A 87 -13.79 -11.69 -8.62
N ARG A 88 -12.77 -11.27 -7.87
CA ARG A 88 -12.11 -9.96 -8.04
C ARG A 88 -11.42 -9.83 -9.39
N ILE A 89 -10.75 -10.88 -9.86
CA ILE A 89 -10.10 -10.90 -11.18
C ILE A 89 -11.16 -10.83 -12.29
N ILE A 90 -12.24 -11.62 -12.18
CA ILE A 90 -13.33 -11.60 -13.15
C ILE A 90 -13.97 -10.21 -13.21
N GLU A 91 -14.31 -9.62 -12.06
CA GLU A 91 -14.87 -8.27 -11.99
C GLU A 91 -13.98 -7.22 -12.65
N LYS A 92 -12.65 -7.28 -12.39
CA LYS A 92 -11.68 -6.40 -13.03
C LYS A 92 -11.66 -6.57 -14.55
N ASN A 93 -11.59 -7.81 -15.03
CA ASN A 93 -11.56 -8.12 -16.46
C ASN A 93 -12.85 -7.68 -17.17
N LEU A 94 -14.01 -7.82 -16.51
CA LEU A 94 -15.29 -7.33 -17.02
C LEU A 94 -15.33 -5.80 -17.09
N LYS A 95 -14.79 -5.10 -16.10
CA LYS A 95 -14.69 -3.62 -16.12
C LYS A 95 -13.77 -3.12 -17.23
N GLU A 96 -12.62 -3.76 -17.41
CA GLU A 96 -11.69 -3.43 -18.50
C GLU A 96 -12.31 -3.71 -19.88
N SER A 97 -13.03 -4.84 -20.01
CA SER A 97 -13.74 -5.21 -21.24
C SER A 97 -14.97 -4.32 -21.52
N GLY A 98 -15.67 -3.86 -20.48
CA GLY A 98 -16.75 -2.88 -20.63
C GLY A 98 -16.24 -1.48 -21.00
N SER A 99 -15.08 -1.10 -20.46
CA SER A 99 -14.41 0.18 -20.77
C SER A 99 -13.98 0.26 -22.23
N CYS A 100 -13.45 -0.80 -22.82
CA CYS A 100 -13.07 -0.78 -24.23
C CYS A 100 -14.29 -0.73 -25.18
N ILE A 101 -15.44 -1.29 -24.79
CA ILE A 101 -16.69 -1.15 -25.56
C ILE A 101 -17.24 0.29 -25.48
N ALA A 102 -17.19 0.93 -24.31
CA ALA A 102 -17.66 2.31 -24.12
C ALA A 102 -16.78 3.34 -24.86
N GLN A 103 -15.47 3.09 -24.98
CA GLN A 103 -14.56 3.92 -25.76
C GLN A 103 -14.80 3.79 -27.28
N ASN A 104 -15.26 2.63 -27.74
CA ASN A 104 -15.58 2.42 -29.16
C ASN A 104 -16.95 3.01 -29.55
N ALA A 105 -17.88 3.19 -28.60
CA ALA A 105 -19.20 3.77 -28.84
C ALA A 105 -19.22 5.30 -28.84
N SER A 106 -18.19 5.96 -28.30
CA SER A 106 -18.07 7.43 -28.25
C SER A 106 -17.27 8.01 -29.43
N GLY A 107 -16.82 7.15 -30.35
CA GLY A 107 -16.05 7.51 -31.55
C GLY A 107 -16.77 7.33 -32.88
N ASN A 108 -18.08 7.05 -32.88
CA ASN A 108 -18.93 6.98 -34.08
C ASN A 108 -19.95 8.12 -34.10
#